data_AF-A0A2T2T5S4-F1
#
_entry.id   AF-A0A2T2T5S4-F1
#
_cell.length_a   1.000
_cell.length_b   1.000
_cell.length_c   1.000
_cell.angle_alpha   90.00
_cell.angle_beta   90.00
_cell.angle_gamma   90.00
#
_symmetry.space_group_name_H-M   'P 1'
#
loop_
_entity.id
_entity.type
_entity.pdbx_description
1 polymer ?
#
loop_
_entity_poly.entity_id
_entity_poly.type
_entity_poly.pdbx_seq_one_letter_code
_entity_poly.pdbx_strand_id
1 'polypeptide(L)'
;MQVVAETERPDGTTFASKPVALSIHGGLPNKCHFSLAPDQFNFPGLVELGVNTSVLVFVGDKYGNPVVPGTAVSFSTNAGLIEGSVQTNEKGQGSVTLTSARPLPDGGVGTVRAETVGTDDVNTIVDPSNCPDPAEMGNENTISETIPMVFSGRPEVAVDPDSAELGATYDLKVRDVANTNPLAPGTNIQVEAEGTKVKAVGNTEVTLDDTALRDDENDGFDAGDIVNLDETTDFTFRVVEDPNPEVSGDPTVETVTITVDGPNGSLEVVLTPSSTGTGTSSAAASLTPTEGATVHRTATDAVVIRAPRE
;
A
#
# COMPACT_ATOMS: atom_id res chain seq x y z
N MET A 1 10.67 -4.61 -39.14
CA MET A 1 11.36 -4.10 -40.35
C MET A 1 11.59 -5.24 -41.32
N GLN A 2 11.61 -4.96 -42.61
CA GLN A 2 11.84 -5.95 -43.66
C GLN A 2 12.95 -5.42 -44.56
N VAL A 3 14.02 -6.19 -44.72
CA VAL A 3 15.12 -5.83 -45.61
C VAL A 3 14.94 -6.61 -46.91
N VAL A 4 14.95 -5.88 -48.01
CA VAL A 4 14.95 -6.43 -49.37
C VAL A 4 16.22 -5.91 -50.04
N ALA A 5 17.10 -6.82 -50.42
CA ALA A 5 18.27 -6.48 -51.22
C ALA A 5 17.88 -6.59 -52.70
N GLU A 6 18.07 -5.52 -53.46
CA GLU A 6 17.79 -5.47 -54.90
C GLU A 6 19.09 -5.22 -55.66
N THR A 7 19.26 -5.91 -56.79
CA THR A 7 20.38 -5.71 -57.70
C THR A 7 19.90 -5.85 -59.15
N GLU A 8 20.54 -5.12 -60.06
CA GLU A 8 20.21 -5.12 -61.48
C GLU A 8 21.37 -5.73 -62.28
N ARG A 9 21.06 -6.67 -63.17
CA ARG A 9 22.05 -7.26 -64.07
C ARG A 9 22.41 -6.29 -65.20
N PRO A 10 23.55 -6.50 -65.89
CA PRO A 10 23.92 -5.73 -67.08
C PRO A 10 22.91 -5.78 -68.24
N ASP A 11 21.95 -6.71 -68.20
CA ASP A 11 20.87 -6.87 -69.17
C ASP A 11 19.56 -6.13 -68.79
N GLY A 12 19.58 -5.37 -67.68
CA GLY A 12 18.44 -4.59 -67.19
C GLY A 12 17.42 -5.39 -66.36
N THR A 13 17.72 -6.65 -66.01
CA THR A 13 16.84 -7.46 -65.16
C THR A 13 17.14 -7.26 -63.68
N THR A 14 16.13 -6.89 -62.89
CA THR A 14 16.24 -6.75 -61.43
C THR A 14 15.95 -8.06 -60.71
N PHE A 15 16.77 -8.35 -59.69
CA PHE A 15 16.58 -9.44 -58.76
C PHE A 15 16.50 -8.88 -57.35
N ALA A 16 15.39 -9.19 -56.67
CA ALA A 16 15.18 -8.88 -55.26
C ALA A 16 15.29 -10.15 -54.42
N SER A 17 15.92 -10.05 -53.25
CA SER A 17 15.90 -11.13 -52.25
C SER A 17 14.47 -11.38 -51.78
N LYS A 18 14.16 -12.63 -51.39
CA LYS A 18 12.92 -12.84 -50.63
C LYS A 18 12.99 -12.01 -49.35
N PRO A 19 11.89 -11.37 -48.96
CA PRO A 19 11.93 -10.54 -47.78
C PRO A 19 12.21 -11.36 -46.52
N VAL A 20 13.20 -10.95 -45.73
CA VAL A 20 13.51 -11.56 -44.42
C VAL A 20 12.95 -10.64 -43.34
N ALA A 21 12.12 -11.20 -42.46
CA ALA A 21 11.66 -10.49 -41.28
C ALA A 21 12.85 -10.39 -40.29
N LEU A 22 13.29 -9.17 -40.00
CA LEU A 22 14.22 -8.92 -38.90
C LEU A 22 13.41 -8.54 -37.67
N SER A 23 13.40 -9.45 -36.69
CA SER A 23 12.98 -9.17 -35.31
C SER A 23 14.21 -8.71 -34.55
N ILE A 24 14.27 -7.43 -34.19
CA ILE A 24 15.24 -6.95 -33.22
C ILE A 24 14.63 -7.30 -31.86
N HIS A 25 15.11 -8.37 -31.24
CA HIS A 25 14.80 -8.65 -29.84
C HIS A 25 15.55 -7.65 -28.95
N GLY A 26 15.06 -7.42 -27.73
CA GLY A 26 15.74 -6.55 -26.78
C GLY A 26 17.16 -7.00 -26.47
N GLY A 27 18.02 -6.04 -26.17
CA GLY A 27 19.38 -6.27 -25.70
C GLY A 27 19.43 -6.84 -24.27
N LEU A 28 20.63 -6.77 -23.68
CA LEU A 28 20.84 -7.12 -22.27
C LEU A 28 19.99 -6.21 -21.36
N PRO A 29 19.49 -6.73 -20.22
CA PRO A 29 18.86 -5.92 -19.19
C PRO A 29 19.71 -4.70 -18.83
N ASN A 30 19.08 -3.54 -18.69
CA ASN A 30 19.76 -2.30 -18.33
C ASN A 30 19.27 -1.75 -17.00
N LYS A 31 20.19 -1.30 -16.14
CA LYS A 31 19.85 -0.78 -14.80
C LYS A 31 18.84 0.38 -14.82
N CYS A 32 18.92 1.28 -15.79
CA CYS A 32 17.96 2.40 -15.92
C CYS A 32 16.54 1.96 -16.29
N HIS A 33 16.38 0.74 -16.82
CA HIS A 33 15.10 0.16 -17.26
C HIS A 33 14.78 -1.12 -16.51
N PHE A 34 15.32 -1.27 -15.31
CA PHE A 34 15.03 -2.37 -14.40
C PHE A 34 14.26 -1.80 -13.21
N SER A 35 13.00 -2.18 -13.08
CA SER A 35 12.14 -1.69 -12.01
C SER A 35 11.30 -2.79 -11.41
N LEU A 36 10.92 -2.57 -10.15
CA LEU A 36 10.15 -3.49 -9.33
C LEU A 36 8.94 -2.71 -8.80
N ALA A 37 7.76 -3.31 -8.83
CA ALA A 37 6.55 -2.71 -8.31
C ALA A 37 5.66 -3.78 -7.68
N PRO A 38 5.18 -3.59 -6.44
CA PRO A 38 4.18 -4.48 -5.87
C PRO A 38 2.79 -4.15 -6.44
N ASP A 39 1.83 -5.07 -6.31
CA ASP A 39 0.41 -4.75 -6.59
C ASP A 39 -0.08 -3.63 -5.65
N GLN A 40 0.33 -3.71 -4.38
CA GLN A 40 0.09 -2.73 -3.32
C GLN A 40 1.29 -2.72 -2.38
N PHE A 41 1.71 -1.54 -1.93
CA PHE A 41 2.78 -1.39 -0.96
C PHE A 41 2.36 -1.86 0.43
N ASN A 42 1.08 -1.73 0.79
CA ASN A 42 0.55 -2.25 2.04
C ASN A 42 -0.43 -3.41 1.82
N PHE A 43 -0.25 -4.50 2.56
CA PHE A 43 -1.17 -5.64 2.55
C PHE A 43 -1.35 -6.20 3.97
N PRO A 44 -2.45 -6.94 4.27
CA PRO A 44 -2.81 -7.37 5.63
C PRO A 44 -1.97 -8.56 6.14
N GLY A 45 -0.66 -8.51 5.96
CA GLY A 45 0.27 -9.61 6.24
C GLY A 45 0.45 -9.97 7.72
N LEU A 46 0.00 -9.14 8.67
CA LEU A 46 0.10 -9.44 10.11
C LEU A 46 -1.24 -9.86 10.75
N VAL A 47 -2.32 -9.95 9.97
CA VAL A 47 -3.61 -10.47 10.44
C VAL A 47 -3.52 -11.98 10.65
N GLU A 48 -3.11 -12.68 9.59
CA GLU A 48 -2.84 -14.11 9.54
C GLU A 48 -1.63 -14.43 8.64
N LEU A 49 -0.99 -15.58 8.86
CA LEU A 49 0.08 -16.04 7.98
C LEU A 49 -0.53 -16.72 6.75
N GLY A 50 0.14 -16.62 5.60
CA GLY A 50 -0.30 -17.21 4.34
C GLY A 50 -1.01 -16.24 3.39
N VAL A 51 -1.19 -14.98 3.80
CA VAL A 51 -1.70 -13.91 2.92
C VAL A 51 -0.71 -13.64 1.80
N ASN A 52 -1.19 -13.50 0.56
CA ASN A 52 -0.38 -13.31 -0.63
C ASN A 52 -0.54 -11.92 -1.23
N THR A 53 0.53 -11.40 -1.81
CA THR A 53 0.54 -10.20 -2.66
C THR A 53 1.51 -10.41 -3.83
N SER A 54 1.23 -9.82 -4.99
CA SER A 54 2.10 -9.99 -6.16
C SER A 54 3.15 -8.89 -6.22
N VAL A 55 4.34 -9.25 -6.70
CA VAL A 55 5.42 -8.31 -7.02
C VAL A 55 5.77 -8.48 -8.50
N LEU A 56 5.71 -7.38 -9.25
CA LEU A 56 6.00 -7.32 -10.67
C LEU A 56 7.40 -6.76 -10.89
N VAL A 57 8.14 -7.38 -11.80
CA VAL A 57 9.40 -6.87 -12.33
C VAL A 57 9.22 -6.46 -13.78
N PHE A 58 9.80 -5.31 -14.14
CA PHE A 58 9.89 -4.81 -15.51
C PHE A 58 11.36 -4.74 -15.90
N VAL A 59 11.69 -5.36 -17.03
CA VAL A 59 13.07 -5.49 -17.50
C VAL A 59 13.15 -5.01 -18.94
N GLY A 60 13.80 -3.87 -19.12
CA GLY A 60 14.11 -3.29 -20.43
C GLY A 60 15.60 -3.31 -20.74
N ASP A 61 15.92 -3.21 -22.03
CA ASP A 61 17.28 -2.98 -22.51
C ASP A 61 17.65 -1.50 -22.44
N LYS A 62 18.90 -1.16 -22.79
CA LYS A 62 19.38 0.23 -22.79
C LYS A 62 18.65 1.17 -23.74
N TYR A 63 17.76 0.68 -24.58
CA TYR A 63 16.95 1.48 -25.49
C TYR A 63 15.48 1.57 -25.05
N GLY A 64 15.13 0.99 -23.88
CA GLY A 64 13.77 0.93 -23.36
C GLY A 64 12.88 -0.12 -24.04
N ASN A 65 13.47 -1.06 -24.81
CA ASN A 65 12.72 -2.17 -25.36
C ASN A 65 12.63 -3.32 -24.34
N PRO A 66 11.55 -4.12 -24.33
CA PRO A 66 11.50 -5.37 -23.59
C PRO A 66 12.72 -6.25 -23.87
N VAL A 67 13.33 -6.81 -22.82
CA VAL A 67 14.42 -7.79 -22.97
C VAL A 67 13.95 -9.07 -23.65
N VAL A 68 14.91 -9.91 -24.05
CA VAL A 68 14.60 -11.23 -24.61
C VAL A 68 13.71 -12.02 -23.63
N PRO A 69 12.58 -12.58 -24.10
CA PRO A 69 11.74 -13.44 -23.26
C PRO A 69 12.52 -14.63 -22.74
N GLY A 70 12.27 -15.02 -21.49
CA GLY A 70 13.06 -16.04 -20.81
C GLY A 70 14.25 -15.49 -20.03
N THR A 71 14.44 -14.17 -19.96
CA THR A 71 15.45 -13.57 -19.08
C THR A 71 15.09 -13.87 -17.64
N ALA A 72 16.02 -14.49 -16.90
CA ALA A 72 15.80 -14.93 -15.54
C ALA A 72 16.07 -13.79 -14.53
N VAL A 73 15.09 -13.54 -13.65
CA VAL A 73 15.21 -12.60 -12.53
C VAL A 73 15.09 -13.41 -11.24
N SER A 74 16.03 -13.25 -10.32
CA SER A 74 15.99 -13.85 -8.98
C SER A 74 15.45 -12.86 -7.96
N PHE A 75 14.74 -13.36 -6.95
CA PHE A 75 14.16 -12.53 -5.89
C PHE A 75 14.62 -13.01 -4.51
N SER A 76 14.72 -12.07 -3.59
CA SER A 76 14.91 -12.31 -2.17
C SER A 76 14.10 -11.32 -1.35
N THR A 77 13.78 -11.68 -0.11
CA THR A 77 13.08 -10.80 0.83
C THR A 77 13.65 -10.98 2.24
N ASN A 78 13.58 -9.93 3.05
CA ASN A 78 13.95 -9.99 4.46
C ASN A 78 12.79 -10.44 5.37
N ALA A 79 11.55 -10.48 4.86
CA ALA A 79 10.34 -10.77 5.61
C ALA A 79 9.34 -11.57 4.77
N GLY A 80 8.71 -12.58 5.36
CA GLY A 80 7.85 -13.49 4.60
C GLY A 80 8.60 -14.50 3.74
N LEU A 81 7.90 -15.00 2.72
CA LEU A 81 8.40 -15.98 1.76
C LEU A 81 8.07 -15.51 0.35
N ILE A 82 9.07 -15.40 -0.52
CA ILE A 82 8.90 -14.99 -1.92
C ILE A 82 9.32 -16.11 -2.88
N GLU A 83 8.68 -16.20 -4.04
CA GLU A 83 9.12 -17.10 -5.11
C GLU A 83 10.51 -16.68 -5.61
N GLY A 84 11.46 -17.61 -5.60
CA GLY A 84 12.89 -17.27 -5.75
C GLY A 84 13.32 -16.79 -7.15
N SER A 85 12.51 -17.02 -8.20
CA SER A 85 12.83 -16.55 -9.54
C SER A 85 11.65 -16.57 -10.49
N VAL A 86 11.69 -15.71 -11.51
CA VAL A 86 10.77 -15.73 -12.65
C VAL A 86 11.52 -15.52 -13.97
N GLN A 87 10.90 -15.92 -15.08
CA GLN A 87 11.37 -15.59 -16.43
C GLN A 87 10.49 -14.52 -17.06
N THR A 88 11.08 -13.55 -17.74
CA THR A 88 10.34 -12.48 -18.42
C THR A 88 9.52 -13.00 -19.60
N ASN A 89 8.35 -12.41 -19.82
CA ASN A 89 7.49 -12.66 -20.98
C ASN A 89 7.89 -11.78 -22.20
N GLU A 90 7.09 -11.81 -23.26
CA GLU A 90 7.27 -10.99 -24.49
C GLU A 90 7.31 -9.48 -24.27
N LYS A 91 6.81 -9.01 -23.12
CA LYS A 91 6.79 -7.60 -22.72
C LYS A 91 7.91 -7.25 -21.73
N GLY A 92 8.84 -8.16 -21.46
CA GLY A 92 9.92 -7.93 -20.49
C GLY A 92 9.43 -7.93 -19.05
N GLN A 93 8.28 -8.55 -18.77
CA GLN A 93 7.63 -8.55 -17.46
C GLN A 93 7.70 -9.92 -16.81
N GLY A 94 7.85 -9.94 -15.49
CA GLY A 94 7.69 -11.12 -14.64
C GLY A 94 6.88 -10.79 -13.40
N SER A 95 6.25 -11.78 -12.79
CA SER A 95 5.52 -11.62 -11.53
C SER A 95 5.82 -12.79 -10.60
N VAL A 96 6.06 -12.47 -9.33
CA VAL A 96 6.24 -13.43 -8.25
C VAL A 96 5.27 -13.15 -7.12
N THR A 97 4.93 -14.17 -6.36
CA THR A 97 4.11 -14.04 -5.15
C THR A 97 4.99 -13.85 -3.92
N LEU A 98 4.70 -12.82 -3.13
CA LEU A 98 5.14 -12.69 -1.74
C LEU A 98 4.03 -13.20 -0.82
N THR A 99 4.38 -14.13 0.05
CA THR A 99 3.49 -14.71 1.06
C THR A 99 3.92 -14.24 2.45
N SER A 100 2.97 -13.76 3.26
CA SER A 100 3.21 -13.52 4.67
C SER A 100 3.59 -14.81 5.38
N ALA A 101 4.80 -14.83 5.93
CA ALA A 101 5.40 -15.96 6.62
C ALA A 101 6.49 -15.44 7.57
N ARG A 102 7.11 -16.34 8.33
CA ARG A 102 8.27 -15.96 9.15
C ARG A 102 9.53 -15.87 8.29
N PRO A 103 10.44 -14.93 8.58
CA PRO A 103 10.39 -13.93 9.66
C PRO A 103 9.38 -12.81 9.37
N LEU A 104 8.76 -12.26 10.42
CA LEU A 104 7.91 -11.08 10.31
C LEU A 104 8.81 -9.82 10.37
N PRO A 105 8.47 -8.75 9.64
CA PRO A 105 9.28 -7.54 9.62
C PRO A 105 9.18 -6.81 10.97
N ASP A 106 10.31 -6.32 11.46
CA ASP A 106 10.32 -5.39 12.59
C ASP A 106 9.73 -4.04 12.15
N GLY A 107 8.94 -3.39 13.00
CA GLY A 107 8.20 -2.19 12.63
C GLY A 107 7.17 -2.36 11.50
N GLY A 108 6.91 -3.60 11.03
CA GLY A 108 5.91 -3.88 10.00
C GLY A 108 6.34 -3.56 8.57
N VAL A 109 7.61 -3.19 8.32
CA VAL A 109 8.13 -2.88 6.97
C VAL A 109 9.19 -3.91 6.58
N GLY A 110 8.90 -4.66 5.51
CA GLY A 110 9.82 -5.59 4.87
C GLY A 110 10.36 -5.04 3.55
N THR A 111 11.35 -5.71 2.97
CA THR A 111 11.90 -5.37 1.66
C THR A 111 11.89 -6.56 0.72
N VAL A 112 11.66 -6.29 -0.55
CA VAL A 112 11.81 -7.25 -1.65
C VAL A 112 12.88 -6.76 -2.59
N ARG A 113 13.83 -7.62 -2.90
CA ARG A 113 14.93 -7.35 -3.80
C ARG A 113 14.88 -8.26 -5.01
N ALA A 114 14.99 -7.68 -6.20
CA ALA A 114 15.09 -8.40 -7.46
C ALA A 114 16.48 -8.21 -8.06
N GLU A 115 17.01 -9.25 -8.72
CA GLU A 115 18.32 -9.24 -9.38
C GLU A 115 18.28 -9.95 -10.73
N THR A 116 19.08 -9.44 -11.68
CA THR A 116 19.36 -10.14 -12.94
C THR A 116 20.77 -9.81 -13.42
N VAL A 117 21.30 -10.64 -14.32
CA VAL A 117 22.51 -10.30 -15.07
C VAL A 117 22.15 -9.25 -16.11
N GLY A 118 22.91 -8.15 -16.16
CA GLY A 118 22.64 -7.04 -17.06
C GLY A 118 23.85 -6.14 -17.25
N THR A 119 23.56 -4.92 -17.66
CA THR A 119 24.52 -3.85 -17.83
C THR A 119 23.98 -2.58 -17.21
N ASP A 120 24.87 -1.78 -16.68
CA ASP A 120 24.65 -0.40 -16.23
C ASP A 120 25.15 0.63 -17.25
N ASP A 121 25.47 0.16 -18.47
CA ASP A 121 25.88 1.01 -19.58
C ASP A 121 24.97 2.23 -19.63
N VAL A 122 25.61 3.40 -19.56
CA VAL A 122 24.91 4.68 -19.61
C VAL A 122 24.09 4.71 -20.89
N ASN A 123 22.79 4.84 -20.71
CA ASN A 123 21.87 5.08 -21.79
C ASN A 123 22.15 6.49 -22.34
N THR A 124 22.41 6.64 -23.64
CA THR A 124 22.56 7.97 -24.26
C THR A 124 21.23 8.59 -24.68
N ILE A 125 20.14 7.80 -24.63
CA ILE A 125 18.77 8.23 -24.93
C ILE A 125 18.05 8.73 -23.68
N VAL A 126 18.29 8.09 -22.53
CA VAL A 126 17.76 8.53 -21.23
C VAL A 126 18.81 9.40 -20.55
N ASP A 127 18.40 10.51 -19.94
CA ASP A 127 19.29 11.34 -19.14
C ASP A 127 19.96 10.47 -18.06
N PRO A 128 21.31 10.38 -18.00
CA PRO A 128 21.99 9.56 -17.01
C PRO A 128 21.65 9.92 -15.56
N SER A 129 21.21 11.15 -15.29
CA SER A 129 20.73 11.57 -13.96
C SER A 129 19.39 10.96 -13.56
N ASN A 130 18.63 10.39 -14.52
CA ASN A 130 17.39 9.66 -14.27
C ASN A 130 17.63 8.15 -14.05
N CYS A 131 18.90 7.72 -13.98
CA CYS A 131 19.28 6.32 -13.78
C CYS A 131 19.79 6.09 -12.36
N PRO A 132 19.43 4.97 -11.70
CA PRO A 132 20.04 4.59 -10.45
C PRO A 132 21.52 4.22 -10.67
N ASP A 133 22.43 4.92 -10.00
CA ASP A 133 23.90 4.77 -9.95
C ASP A 133 24.53 3.86 -11.03
N PRO A 134 24.86 4.36 -12.24
CA PRO A 134 25.47 3.55 -13.29
C PRO A 134 26.92 3.19 -12.91
N ALA A 135 27.29 1.91 -12.83
CA ALA A 135 28.69 1.57 -12.52
C ALA A 135 29.59 1.82 -13.74
N GLU A 136 30.86 2.11 -13.43
CA GLU A 136 31.71 2.82 -14.37
C GLU A 136 32.37 1.94 -15.46
N MET A 137 32.50 0.60 -15.32
CA MET A 137 33.24 -0.22 -16.31
C MET A 137 33.26 -1.76 -16.04
N GLY A 138 32.13 -2.39 -15.69
CA GLY A 138 32.08 -3.82 -15.33
C GLY A 138 31.36 -4.72 -16.34
N ASN A 139 32.04 -5.61 -17.04
CA ASN A 139 31.44 -6.55 -17.99
C ASN A 139 30.80 -7.81 -17.31
N GLU A 140 30.44 -7.71 -16.03
CA GLU A 140 29.71 -8.72 -15.24
C GLU A 140 28.79 -8.03 -14.20
N ASN A 141 27.86 -7.19 -14.66
CA ASN A 141 27.05 -6.38 -13.75
C ASN A 141 25.72 -7.08 -13.41
N THR A 142 25.66 -7.67 -12.22
CA THR A 142 24.38 -7.95 -11.57
C THR A 142 23.69 -6.62 -11.30
N ILE A 143 22.54 -6.39 -11.92
CA ILE A 143 21.69 -5.25 -11.63
C ILE A 143 20.63 -5.67 -10.62
N SER A 144 20.24 -4.76 -9.74
CA SER A 144 19.28 -5.05 -8.69
C SER A 144 18.45 -3.84 -8.32
N GLU A 145 17.24 -4.10 -7.84
CA GLU A 145 16.29 -3.11 -7.34
C GLU A 145 15.66 -3.62 -6.06
N THR A 146 15.42 -2.74 -5.09
CA THR A 146 14.80 -3.08 -3.80
C THR A 146 13.62 -2.16 -3.54
N ILE A 147 12.48 -2.73 -3.16
CA ILE A 147 11.28 -1.98 -2.77
C ILE A 147 10.87 -2.33 -1.33
N PRO A 148 10.24 -1.40 -0.61
CA PRO A 148 9.59 -1.69 0.66
C PRO A 148 8.23 -2.35 0.46
N MET A 149 7.77 -3.08 1.48
CA MET A 149 6.42 -3.59 1.61
C MET A 149 5.96 -3.51 3.07
N VAL A 150 4.79 -2.94 3.32
CA VAL A 150 4.16 -2.81 4.62
C VAL A 150 3.26 -4.02 4.88
N PHE A 151 3.51 -4.69 6.00
CA PHE A 151 2.71 -5.79 6.52
C PHE A 151 1.84 -5.21 7.64
N SER A 152 0.60 -4.88 7.35
CA SER A 152 -0.33 -4.34 8.34
C SER A 152 -1.07 -5.44 9.11
N GLY A 153 -1.33 -5.17 10.39
CA GLY A 153 -2.08 -6.04 11.30
C GLY A 153 -3.56 -5.69 11.41
N ARG A 154 -4.21 -6.27 12.41
CA ARG A 154 -5.64 -6.02 12.70
C ARG A 154 -5.91 -4.54 13.04
N PRO A 155 -7.12 -4.03 12.75
CA PRO A 155 -7.50 -2.65 13.08
C PRO A 155 -7.43 -2.33 14.58
N GLU A 156 -6.95 -1.14 14.88
CA GLU A 156 -7.03 -0.44 16.16
C GLU A 156 -7.61 0.96 15.91
N VAL A 157 -8.63 1.32 16.67
CA VAL A 157 -9.28 2.63 16.66
C VAL A 157 -8.99 3.33 17.98
N ALA A 158 -8.48 4.56 17.93
CA ALA A 158 -8.45 5.45 19.08
C ALA A 158 -9.33 6.67 18.82
N VAL A 159 -10.19 7.03 19.76
CA VAL A 159 -11.10 8.17 19.62
C VAL A 159 -11.12 9.02 20.89
N ASP A 160 -11.14 10.33 20.71
CA ASP A 160 -11.26 11.34 21.76
C ASP A 160 -12.18 12.49 21.28
N PRO A 161 -13.27 12.84 21.98
CA PRO A 161 -13.76 12.25 23.22
C PRO A 161 -14.32 10.82 23.05
N ASP A 162 -14.37 10.07 24.16
CA ASP A 162 -14.85 8.67 24.21
C ASP A 162 -16.37 8.53 24.45
N SER A 163 -17.12 9.62 24.29
CA SER A 163 -18.57 9.68 24.49
C SER A 163 -19.25 10.48 23.38
N ALA A 164 -20.52 10.21 23.12
CA ALA A 164 -21.29 10.92 22.10
C ALA A 164 -21.73 12.30 22.61
N GLU A 165 -21.23 13.37 21.98
CA GLU A 165 -21.37 14.75 22.43
C GLU A 165 -21.75 15.68 21.28
N LEU A 166 -22.86 16.40 21.43
CA LEU A 166 -23.30 17.38 20.43
C LEU A 166 -22.35 18.59 20.42
N GLY A 167 -21.86 18.94 19.23
CA GLY A 167 -20.98 20.08 19.01
C GLY A 167 -19.50 19.80 19.24
N ALA A 168 -19.14 18.60 19.72
CA ALA A 168 -17.78 18.15 19.95
C ALA A 168 -17.05 17.83 18.64
N THR A 169 -15.75 18.10 18.62
CA THR A 169 -14.81 17.66 17.59
C THR A 169 -14.11 16.41 18.09
N TYR A 170 -13.99 15.41 17.22
CA TYR A 170 -13.41 14.13 17.52
C TYR A 170 -12.09 13.95 16.76
N ASP A 171 -11.06 13.59 17.50
CA ASP A 171 -9.79 13.12 16.95
C ASP A 171 -9.87 11.59 16.86
N LEU A 172 -9.89 11.08 15.63
CA LEU A 172 -10.02 9.67 15.32
C LEU A 172 -8.72 9.14 14.71
N LYS A 173 -8.12 8.13 15.33
CA LYS A 173 -6.96 7.41 14.82
C LYS A 173 -7.34 6.00 14.43
N VAL A 174 -7.02 5.59 13.21
CA VAL A 174 -7.26 4.24 12.71
C VAL A 174 -5.95 3.66 12.19
N ARG A 175 -5.45 2.60 12.84
CA ARG A 175 -4.09 2.07 12.62
C ARG A 175 -4.05 0.57 12.77
N ASP A 176 -2.94 -0.05 12.42
CA ASP A 176 -2.68 -1.43 12.75
C ASP A 176 -2.22 -1.61 14.21
N VAL A 177 -2.71 -2.66 14.87
CA VAL A 177 -2.41 -2.95 16.29
C VAL A 177 -0.97 -3.40 16.55
N ALA A 178 -0.26 -3.93 15.53
CA ALA A 178 1.05 -4.53 15.70
C ALA A 178 2.17 -3.48 15.68
N ASN A 179 2.10 -2.51 14.76
CA ASN A 179 3.18 -1.55 14.52
C ASN A 179 2.72 -0.10 14.37
N THR A 180 1.44 0.21 14.56
CA THR A 180 0.87 1.56 14.38
C THR A 180 0.99 2.14 12.97
N ASN A 181 1.18 1.27 11.98
CA ASN A 181 1.21 1.60 10.57
C ASN A 181 -0.23 1.79 10.02
N PRO A 182 -0.37 2.35 8.80
CA PRO A 182 -1.65 2.40 8.11
C PRO A 182 -2.23 0.99 7.87
N LEU A 183 -3.56 0.89 7.79
CA LEU A 183 -4.23 -0.32 7.31
C LEU A 183 -4.10 -0.41 5.78
N ALA A 184 -4.29 -1.62 5.24
CA ALA A 184 -4.18 -1.87 3.80
C ALA A 184 -5.20 -1.03 3.00
N PRO A 185 -4.86 -0.64 1.76
CA PRO A 185 -5.74 0.14 0.89
C PRO A 185 -7.09 -0.53 0.68
N GLY A 186 -8.11 0.30 0.47
CA GLY A 186 -9.49 -0.14 0.34
C GLY A 186 -10.21 -0.36 1.67
N THR A 187 -9.55 -0.15 2.81
CA THR A 187 -10.21 -0.06 4.11
C THR A 187 -11.16 1.15 4.11
N ASN A 188 -12.42 0.93 4.46
CA ASN A 188 -13.46 1.93 4.57
C ASN A 188 -13.69 2.32 6.05
N ILE A 189 -13.67 3.62 6.33
CA ILE A 189 -13.95 4.21 7.63
C ILE A 189 -15.23 5.04 7.48
N GLN A 190 -16.27 4.65 8.21
CA GLN A 190 -17.55 5.33 8.24
C GLN A 190 -17.85 5.87 9.64
N VAL A 191 -18.38 7.09 9.71
CA VAL A 191 -18.82 7.72 10.96
C VAL A 191 -20.25 8.20 10.79
N GLU A 192 -21.15 7.64 11.59
CA GLU A 192 -22.57 8.00 11.62
C GLU A 192 -22.94 8.55 12.99
N ALA A 193 -23.70 9.64 13.03
CA ALA A 193 -24.24 10.20 14.27
C ALA A 193 -25.77 10.09 14.24
N GLU A 194 -26.34 9.33 15.17
CA GLU A 194 -27.78 9.13 15.27
C GLU A 194 -28.36 9.99 16.41
N GLY A 195 -29.60 10.45 16.22
CA GLY A 195 -30.34 11.23 17.20
C GLY A 195 -31.33 12.18 16.56
N THR A 196 -31.75 13.21 17.32
CA THR A 196 -32.70 14.22 16.84
C THR A 196 -31.93 15.41 16.29
N LYS A 197 -32.15 15.77 15.01
CA LYS A 197 -31.46 16.90 14.34
C LYS A 197 -29.94 16.90 14.53
N VAL A 198 -29.30 15.76 14.32
CA VAL A 198 -27.84 15.66 14.39
C VAL A 198 -27.30 15.02 13.13
N LYS A 199 -26.04 15.34 12.80
CA LYS A 199 -25.26 14.65 11.79
C LYS A 199 -23.77 14.75 12.08
N ALA A 200 -23.01 13.79 11.57
CA ALA A 200 -21.57 13.90 11.52
C ALA A 200 -21.14 14.71 10.28
N VAL A 201 -20.05 15.48 10.40
CA VAL A 201 -19.40 16.21 9.30
C VAL A 201 -17.88 16.09 9.43
N GLY A 202 -17.15 16.31 8.34
CA GLY A 202 -15.68 16.10 8.28
C GLY A 202 -15.36 14.75 7.66
N ASN A 203 -14.42 14.01 8.24
CA ASN A 203 -14.08 12.65 7.82
C ASN A 203 -15.17 11.67 8.27
N THR A 204 -16.23 11.54 7.47
CA THR A 204 -17.41 10.69 7.78
C THR A 204 -17.51 9.46 6.89
N GLU A 205 -16.90 9.50 5.71
CA GLU A 205 -16.74 8.36 4.81
C GLU A 205 -15.38 8.52 4.15
N VAL A 206 -14.44 7.63 4.49
CA VAL A 206 -13.06 7.66 4.00
C VAL A 206 -12.69 6.26 3.52
N THR A 207 -12.16 6.17 2.30
CA THR A 207 -11.51 4.95 1.82
C THR A 207 -10.01 5.19 1.79
N LEU A 208 -9.24 4.31 2.44
CA LEU A 208 -7.78 4.45 2.49
C LEU A 208 -7.15 4.15 1.12
N ASP A 209 -6.28 5.05 0.68
CA ASP A 209 -5.35 4.83 -0.42
C ASP A 209 -4.18 3.93 0.02
N ASP A 210 -3.32 3.55 -0.93
CA ASP A 210 -2.15 2.73 -0.63
C ASP A 210 -1.10 3.51 0.17
N THR A 211 -0.27 2.78 0.92
CA THR A 211 0.78 3.39 1.73
C THR A 211 1.94 3.82 0.84
N ALA A 212 2.33 5.08 0.97
CA ALA A 212 3.46 5.65 0.24
C ALA A 212 4.70 5.63 1.14
N LEU A 213 5.81 5.11 0.61
CA LEU A 213 7.10 5.09 1.29
C LEU A 213 8.16 5.85 0.49
N ARG A 214 9.06 6.54 1.17
CA ARG A 214 10.21 7.23 0.56
C ARG A 214 11.40 7.22 1.51
N ASP A 215 12.46 6.54 1.09
CA ASP A 215 13.76 6.51 1.77
C ASP A 215 14.55 7.79 1.41
N ASP A 216 14.28 8.87 2.13
CA ASP A 216 14.96 10.17 1.94
C ASP A 216 16.38 10.17 2.54
N GLU A 217 16.65 9.29 3.51
CA GLU A 217 17.91 9.22 4.25
C GLU A 217 18.93 8.26 3.60
N ASN A 218 18.45 7.41 2.68
CA ASN A 218 19.19 6.38 1.97
C ASN A 218 19.90 5.41 2.93
N ASP A 219 19.22 5.04 4.02
CA ASP A 219 19.73 4.14 5.06
C ASP A 219 18.94 2.83 5.17
N GLY A 220 17.87 2.68 4.40
CA GLY A 220 17.06 1.48 4.34
C GLY A 220 15.58 1.81 4.21
N PHE A 221 14.74 0.79 4.41
CA PHE A 221 13.31 1.00 4.51
C PHE A 221 12.80 0.57 5.88
N ASP A 222 12.19 1.48 6.62
CA ASP A 222 11.52 1.24 7.88
C ASP A 222 10.18 2.01 7.99
N ALA A 223 9.57 1.97 9.17
CA ALA A 223 8.27 2.62 9.41
C ALA A 223 8.34 4.16 9.36
N GLY A 224 9.51 4.75 9.56
CA GLY A 224 9.78 6.18 9.44
C GLY A 224 9.70 6.70 8.01
N ASP A 225 9.86 5.82 7.00
CA ASP A 225 9.78 6.18 5.58
C ASP A 225 8.34 6.32 5.07
N ILE A 226 7.33 6.04 5.90
CA ILE A 226 5.92 6.18 5.51
C ILE A 226 5.57 7.67 5.44
N VAL A 227 5.47 8.21 4.22
CA VAL A 227 5.30 9.65 4.00
C VAL A 227 3.86 10.12 4.14
N ASN A 228 2.87 9.23 3.98
CA ASN A 228 1.44 9.54 4.10
C ASN A 228 0.83 8.98 5.39
N LEU A 229 1.64 8.84 6.45
CA LEU A 229 1.21 8.24 7.72
C LEU A 229 -0.02 8.97 8.28
N ASP A 230 0.10 10.26 8.57
CA ASP A 230 -0.99 11.05 9.15
C ASP A 230 -2.24 11.09 8.25
N GLU A 231 -2.07 11.16 6.92
CA GLU A 231 -3.19 11.19 5.96
C GLU A 231 -3.99 9.88 5.94
N THR A 232 -3.36 8.77 6.33
CA THR A 232 -3.96 7.43 6.30
C THR A 232 -4.27 6.89 7.70
N THR A 233 -3.83 7.56 8.76
CA THR A 233 -4.07 7.13 10.15
C THR A 233 -4.85 8.12 11.01
N ASP A 234 -4.91 9.40 10.65
CA ASP A 234 -5.45 10.46 11.50
C ASP A 234 -6.59 11.20 10.80
N PHE A 235 -7.76 11.18 11.43
CA PHE A 235 -9.01 11.70 10.90
C PHE A 235 -9.67 12.62 11.92
N THR A 236 -10.43 13.60 11.42
CA THR A 236 -11.19 14.51 12.28
C THR A 236 -12.62 14.61 11.79
N PHE A 237 -13.56 14.40 12.71
CA PHE A 237 -14.97 14.63 12.43
C PHE A 237 -15.61 15.45 13.55
N ARG A 238 -16.82 15.95 13.29
CA ARG A 238 -17.58 16.73 14.26
C ARG A 238 -19.04 16.32 14.23
N VAL A 239 -19.66 16.22 15.40
CA VAL A 239 -21.10 16.04 15.52
C VAL A 239 -21.77 17.40 15.62
N VAL A 240 -22.64 17.73 14.69
CA VAL A 240 -23.28 19.05 14.59
C VAL A 240 -24.79 18.93 14.51
N GLU A 241 -25.49 20.03 14.82
CA GLU A 241 -26.92 20.14 14.55
C GLU A 241 -27.18 20.04 13.04
N ASP A 242 -28.16 19.22 12.67
CA ASP A 242 -28.66 19.17 11.31
C ASP A 242 -29.72 20.26 11.09
N PRO A 243 -29.48 21.27 10.22
CA PRO A 243 -30.39 22.39 10.02
C PRO A 243 -31.65 22.01 9.22
N ASN A 244 -31.96 20.72 9.03
CA ASN A 244 -33.11 20.27 8.28
C ASN A 244 -34.42 20.74 8.95
N PRO A 245 -35.19 21.65 8.32
CA PRO A 245 -36.38 22.24 8.90
C PRO A 245 -37.56 21.25 9.01
N GLU A 246 -37.49 20.09 8.37
CA GLU A 246 -38.55 19.07 8.39
C GLU A 246 -38.54 18.22 9.67
N VAL A 247 -37.41 18.20 10.39
CA VAL A 247 -37.28 17.50 11.66
C VAL A 247 -37.66 18.46 12.79
N SER A 248 -38.58 18.06 13.67
CA SER A 248 -38.97 18.85 14.86
C SER A 248 -38.29 18.30 16.11
N GLY A 249 -37.88 19.18 17.03
CA GLY A 249 -37.22 18.80 18.28
C GLY A 249 -36.00 19.66 18.58
N ASP A 250 -35.50 19.54 19.81
CA ASP A 250 -34.19 20.07 20.22
C ASP A 250 -33.11 19.09 19.76
N PRO A 251 -31.92 19.57 19.35
CA PRO A 251 -30.87 18.69 18.86
C PRO A 251 -30.31 17.82 19.99
N THR A 252 -30.31 16.50 19.78
CA THR A 252 -29.79 15.52 20.74
C THR A 252 -29.04 14.42 20.01
N VAL A 253 -27.86 14.05 20.49
CA VAL A 253 -27.12 12.88 20.00
C VAL A 253 -27.45 11.67 20.87
N GLU A 254 -27.76 10.54 20.24
CA GLU A 254 -28.05 9.26 20.90
C GLU A 254 -26.86 8.30 20.78
N THR A 255 -26.25 8.25 19.60
CA THR A 255 -25.08 7.42 19.32
C THR A 255 -24.15 8.10 18.32
N VAL A 256 -22.87 7.74 18.37
CA VAL A 256 -21.92 7.95 17.29
C VAL A 256 -21.29 6.60 16.96
N THR A 257 -21.53 6.09 15.77
CA THR A 257 -21.02 4.80 15.32
C THR A 257 -19.83 5.03 14.40
N ILE A 258 -18.69 4.43 14.74
CA ILE A 258 -17.49 4.39 13.91
C ILE A 258 -17.31 2.96 13.42
N THR A 259 -17.31 2.77 12.11
CA THR A 259 -17.14 1.46 11.47
C THR A 259 -15.88 1.49 10.61
N VAL A 260 -14.98 0.55 10.84
CA VAL A 260 -13.78 0.29 10.05
C VAL A 260 -13.93 -1.09 9.43
N ASP A 261 -13.89 -1.19 8.11
CA ASP A 261 -14.03 -2.46 7.39
C ASP A 261 -13.04 -2.52 6.24
N GLY A 262 -12.24 -3.59 6.16
CA GLY A 262 -11.21 -3.68 5.12
C GLY A 262 -10.47 -5.01 5.11
N PRO A 263 -9.41 -5.12 4.29
CA PRO A 263 -8.61 -6.34 4.18
C PRO A 263 -7.97 -6.78 5.50
N ASN A 264 -7.79 -5.86 6.44
CA ASN A 264 -7.21 -6.12 7.76
C ASN A 264 -8.21 -6.72 8.77
N GLY A 265 -9.49 -6.77 8.42
CA GLY A 265 -10.61 -7.14 9.29
C GLY A 265 -11.53 -5.96 9.57
N SER A 266 -12.54 -6.20 10.40
CA SER A 266 -13.59 -5.23 10.70
C SER A 266 -13.59 -4.84 12.19
N LEU A 267 -13.96 -3.60 12.48
CA LEU A 267 -14.13 -3.06 13.83
C LEU A 267 -15.24 -2.00 13.84
N GLU A 268 -16.21 -2.17 14.73
CA GLU A 268 -17.27 -1.21 14.99
C GLU A 268 -17.17 -0.72 16.44
N VAL A 269 -17.33 0.59 16.62
CA VAL A 269 -17.33 1.27 17.93
C VAL A 269 -18.53 2.19 17.99
N VAL A 270 -19.45 1.91 18.92
CA VAL A 270 -20.63 2.74 19.17
C VAL A 270 -20.41 3.55 20.43
N LEU A 271 -20.26 4.87 20.30
CA LEU A 271 -20.21 5.82 21.41
C LEU A 271 -21.63 6.18 21.84
N THR A 272 -21.84 6.35 23.14
CA THR A 272 -23.11 6.77 23.75
C THR A 272 -22.87 8.01 24.63
N PRO A 273 -23.90 8.84 24.88
CA PRO A 273 -23.75 10.03 25.71
C PRO A 273 -23.24 9.70 27.11
N SER A 274 -22.36 10.54 27.64
CA SER A 274 -21.87 10.38 29.01
C SER A 274 -23.03 10.46 30.02
N SER A 275 -23.20 9.41 30.83
CA SER A 275 -24.25 9.41 31.85
C SER A 275 -23.89 10.40 32.97
N THR A 276 -24.57 11.54 33.04
CA THR A 276 -24.50 12.45 34.20
C THR A 276 -25.38 11.93 35.34
N GLY A 277 -24.99 10.79 35.93
CA GLY A 277 -25.72 10.13 37.01
C GLY A 277 -25.16 10.46 38.40
N THR A 278 -25.82 11.35 39.13
CA THR A 278 -25.66 11.49 40.57
C THR A 278 -26.19 10.23 41.27
N GLY A 279 -25.31 9.41 41.85
CA GLY A 279 -25.68 8.36 42.81
C GLY A 279 -25.31 6.93 42.41
N THR A 280 -24.36 6.36 43.14
CA THR A 280 -24.12 4.92 43.40
C THR A 280 -24.92 3.89 42.58
N SER A 281 -24.38 3.48 41.43
CA SER A 281 -24.40 2.12 40.87
C SER A 281 -23.77 2.13 39.47
N SER A 282 -22.71 1.33 39.25
CA SER A 282 -22.05 1.02 37.96
C SER A 282 -22.14 2.09 36.85
N ALA A 283 -21.08 2.87 36.63
CA ALA A 283 -20.94 3.71 35.45
C ALA A 283 -21.26 2.87 34.19
N ALA A 284 -22.33 3.21 33.48
CA ALA A 284 -22.60 2.62 32.17
C ALA A 284 -21.44 3.01 31.25
N ALA A 285 -20.91 2.05 30.50
CA ALA A 285 -19.83 2.34 29.56
C ALA A 285 -20.35 3.33 28.50
N SER A 286 -19.62 4.41 28.25
CA SER A 286 -19.91 5.39 27.19
C SER A 286 -19.62 4.87 25.79
N LEU A 287 -19.23 3.60 25.65
CA LEU A 287 -18.90 2.96 24.38
C LEU A 287 -19.19 1.47 24.39
N THR A 288 -19.55 0.94 23.23
CA THR A 288 -19.78 -0.48 22.96
C THR A 288 -19.01 -0.87 21.69
N PRO A 289 -17.93 -1.68 21.81
CA PRO A 289 -17.18 -2.15 20.65
C PRO A 289 -17.76 -3.47 20.12
N THR A 290 -17.31 -3.91 18.93
CA THR A 290 -17.60 -5.26 18.38
C THR A 290 -17.32 -6.37 19.41
N GLU A 291 -18.11 -7.44 19.36
CA GLU A 291 -17.91 -8.61 20.22
C GLU A 291 -16.49 -9.17 20.07
N GLY A 292 -15.81 -9.41 21.21
CA GLY A 292 -14.44 -9.91 21.23
C GLY A 292 -13.35 -8.85 21.07
N ALA A 293 -13.71 -7.59 20.77
CA ALA A 293 -12.76 -6.48 20.77
C ALA A 293 -12.26 -6.16 22.19
N THR A 294 -11.02 -5.67 22.29
CA THR A 294 -10.42 -5.29 23.58
C THR A 294 -10.32 -3.77 23.69
N VAL A 295 -10.69 -3.22 24.85
CA VAL A 295 -10.68 -1.79 25.14
C VAL A 295 -9.56 -1.44 26.12
N HIS A 296 -8.75 -0.45 25.77
CA HIS A 296 -7.67 0.09 26.59
C HIS A 296 -7.84 1.60 26.76
N ARG A 297 -7.62 2.12 27.97
CA ARG A 297 -7.55 3.57 28.20
C ARG A 297 -6.10 4.02 28.26
N THR A 298 -5.79 5.09 27.54
CA THR A 298 -4.44 5.69 27.54
C THR A 298 -4.28 6.67 28.70
N ALA A 299 -3.04 7.08 28.98
CA ALA A 299 -2.74 8.09 30.00
C ALA A 299 -3.23 9.51 29.63
N THR A 300 -3.64 9.71 28.38
CA THR A 300 -4.21 10.95 27.82
C THR A 300 -5.74 10.88 27.69
N ASP A 301 -6.39 9.98 28.44
CA ASP A 301 -7.85 9.71 28.45
C ASP A 301 -8.48 9.22 27.13
N ALA A 302 -7.74 9.18 26.01
CA ALA A 302 -8.20 8.57 24.77
C ALA A 302 -8.46 7.06 24.96
N VAL A 303 -9.58 6.58 24.41
CA VAL A 303 -9.93 5.15 24.40
C VAL A 303 -9.44 4.50 23.12
N VAL A 304 -8.74 3.37 23.29
CA VAL A 304 -8.19 2.55 22.22
C VAL A 304 -8.95 1.22 22.17
N ILE A 305 -9.53 0.90 21.03
CA ILE A 305 -10.29 -0.32 20.77
C ILE A 305 -9.56 -1.13 19.71
N ARG A 306 -9.31 -2.41 19.98
CA ARG A 306 -8.63 -3.33 19.06
C ARG A 306 -9.60 -4.38 18.56
N ALA A 307 -9.58 -4.62 17.25
CA ALA A 307 -10.35 -5.69 16.63
C ALA A 307 -10.03 -7.07 17.26
N PRO A 308 -11.02 -7.98 17.33
CA PRO A 308 -10.82 -9.32 17.87
C PRO A 308 -9.73 -10.07 17.12
N ARG A 309 -9.09 -11.03 17.80
CA ARG A 309 -8.26 -12.03 17.12
C ARG A 309 -9.19 -13.08 16.52
N GLU A 310 -9.20 -13.17 15.20
CA GLU A 310 -9.81 -14.28 14.46
C GLU A 310 -9.02 -15.59 14.67
#